data_AF-A0ABD4THH8-F1
#
_entry.id   AF-A0ABD4THH8-F1
#
_cell.length_a   1.000
_cell.length_b   1.000
_cell.length_c   1.000
_cell.angle_alpha   90.00
_cell.angle_beta   90.00
_cell.angle_gamma   90.00
#
_symmetry.space_group_name_H-M   'P 1'
#
loop_
_entity.id
_entity.type
_entity.pdbx_description
1 polymer ?
#
loop_
_entity_poly.entity_id
_entity_poly.type
_entity_poly.pdbx_seq_one_letter_code
_entity_poly.pdbx_strand_id
1 'polypeptide(L)' 'MEVHTEAYQVIDKTVKPMGNSGGVLVPKKWIGKKVKILLLEEAEEE' A
#
# COMPACT_ATOMS: atom_id res chain seq x y z
N MET A 1 2.93 2.84 -18.79
CA MET A 1 1.71 3.30 -18.10
C MET A 1 2.12 4.38 -17.11
N GLU A 2 1.37 5.48 -17.02
CA GLU A 2 1.70 6.59 -16.12
C GLU A 2 0.51 6.83 -15.18
N VAL A 3 0.79 6.91 -13.87
CA VAL A 3 -0.21 7.16 -12.82
C VAL A 3 0.22 8.41 -12.07
N HIS A 4 -0.59 9.47 -12.12
CA HIS A 4 -0.37 10.69 -11.32
C HIS A 4 -1.09 10.59 -9.98
N THR A 5 -0.42 11.03 -8.91
CA THR A 5 -1.02 11.09 -7.56
C THR A 5 -0.42 12.24 -6.77
N GLU A 6 -1.28 12.99 -6.10
CA GLU A 6 -0.92 13.97 -5.08
C GLU A 6 -0.95 13.29 -3.71
N ALA A 7 0.19 13.32 -3.01
CA ALA A 7 0.32 12.71 -1.69
C ALA A 7 1.29 13.51 -0.82
N TYR A 8 1.06 13.47 0.50
CA TYR A 8 1.97 14.08 1.48
C TYR A 8 3.29 13.30 1.62
N GLN A 9 3.27 12.00 1.34
CA GLN A 9 4.43 11.12 1.46
C GLN A 9 4.21 9.83 0.65
N VAL A 10 5.27 9.30 0.05
CA VAL A 10 5.32 7.96 -0.55
C VAL A 10 6.18 7.06 0.33
N ILE A 11 5.74 5.81 0.56
CA ILE A 11 6.50 4.81 1.31
C ILE A 11 6.36 3.46 0.59
N ASP A 12 7.50 2.92 0.15
CA ASP A 12 7.53 1.61 -0.50
C ASP A 12 7.72 0.51 0.54
N LYS A 13 6.85 -0.48 0.51
CA LYS A 13 6.85 -1.61 1.44
C LYS A 13 6.35 -2.87 0.75
N THR A 14 6.98 -3.99 1.05
CA THR A 14 6.50 -5.31 0.67
C THR A 14 5.28 -5.69 1.51
N VAL A 15 4.25 -6.21 0.82
CA VAL A 15 3.06 -6.80 1.45
C VAL A 15 3.48 -7.99 2.32
N LYS A 16 2.88 -8.11 3.51
CA LYS A 16 3.12 -9.22 4.44
C LYS A 16 1.82 -9.95 4.74
N PRO A 17 1.86 -11.26 5.08
CA PRO A 17 0.68 -11.97 5.55
C PRO A 17 0.18 -11.34 6.86
N MET A 18 -1.11 -11.05 6.92
CA MET A 18 -1.82 -10.51 8.07
C MET A 18 -3.19 -11.18 8.16
N GLY A 19 -3.31 -12.18 9.04
CA GLY A 19 -4.53 -13.01 9.12
C GLY A 19 -4.78 -13.72 7.79
N ASN A 20 -5.97 -13.51 7.22
CA ASN A 20 -6.39 -14.10 5.94
C ASN A 20 -6.16 -13.14 4.75
N SER A 21 -5.24 -12.18 4.86
CA SER A 21 -4.99 -11.17 3.83
C SER A 21 -3.53 -10.75 3.76
N GLY A 22 -3.13 -10.09 2.67
CA GLY A 22 -1.90 -9.32 2.60
C GLY A 22 -2.10 -7.92 3.18
N GLY A 23 -1.13 -7.42 3.96
CA GLY A 23 -1.18 -6.08 4.54
C GLY A 23 0.16 -5.34 4.47
N VAL A 24 0.07 -4.00 4.45
CA VAL A 24 1.21 -3.10 4.51
C VAL A 24 1.18 -2.33 5.84
N LEU A 25 2.21 -2.49 6.66
CA LEU A 25 2.31 -1.78 7.93
C LEU A 25 2.68 -0.31 7.72
N VAL A 26 1.84 0.59 8.21
CA VAL A 26 2.05 2.04 8.15
C VAL A 26 2.40 2.62 9.53
N PRO A 27 2.99 3.83 9.61
CA PRO A 27 3.22 4.50 10.89
C PRO A 27 1.93 4.63 11.71
N LYS A 28 1.98 4.39 13.03
CA LYS A 28 0.80 4.48 13.93
C LYS A 28 0.05 5.81 13.83
N LYS A 29 0.75 6.91 13.55
CA LYS A 29 0.16 8.24 13.36
C LYS A 29 -0.82 8.35 12.17
N TRP A 30 -0.88 7.34 11.30
CA TRP A 30 -1.81 7.27 10.18
C TRP A 30 -3.15 6.60 10.52
N ILE A 31 -3.31 6.05 11.73
CA ILE A 31 -4.60 5.49 12.16
C ILE A 31 -5.69 6.56 12.01
N GLY A 32 -6.78 6.20 11.30
CA GLY A 32 -7.90 7.08 10.99
C GLY A 32 -7.67 8.04 9.81
N LYS A 33 -6.53 7.99 9.11
CA LYS A 33 -6.26 8.78 7.90
C LYS A 33 -6.58 7.98 6.64
N LYS A 34 -7.04 8.67 5.59
CA LYS A 34 -7.29 8.06 4.28
C LYS A 34 -5.96 7.87 3.55
N VAL A 35 -5.73 6.67 3.02
CA VAL A 35 -4.55 6.31 2.24
C VAL A 35 -4.96 5.68 0.91
N LYS A 36 -4.11 5.78 -0.10
CA LYS A 36 -4.23 5.06 -1.36
C LYS A 36 -3.06 4.08 -1.46
N ILE A 37 -3.34 2.82 -1.76
CA ILE A 37 -2.31 1.79 -2.01
C ILE A 37 -2.26 1.57 -3.52
N LEU A 38 -1.06 1.61 -4.09
CA LEU A 38 -0.80 1.34 -5.49
C LEU A 38 0.11 0.11 -5.54
N LEU A 39 -0.32 -0.92 -6.26
CA LEU A 39 0.52 -2.08 -6.54
C LEU A 39 1.47 -1.69 -7.69
N LEU A 40 2.76 -1.89 -7.50
CA LEU A 40 3.80 -1.46 -8.45
C LEU A 40 4.29 -2.59 -9.37
N GLU A 41 3.95 -3.83 -9.04
CA GLU A 41 4.37 -5.05 -9.73
C GLU A 41 3.12 -5.86 -10.08
N GLU A 42 3.15 -6.62 -11.17
CA GLU A 42 2.02 -7.49 -11.50
C GLU A 42 1.80 -8.53 -10.40
N ALA A 43 0.55 -8.77 -10.04
CA ALA A 43 0.20 -9.93 -9.24
C ALA A 43 0.04 -11.12 -10.18
N GLU A 44 0.65 -12.25 -9.84
CA GLU A 44 0.33 -13.51 -10.50
C GLU A 44 -1.17 -13.80 -10.28
N GLU A 45 -1.89 -14.19 -11.34
CA GLU A 45 -3.26 -14.68 -11.20
C GLU A 45 -3.23 -15.99 -10.39
N GLU A 46 -4.08 -16.10 -9.36
CA GLU A 46 -4.32 -17.37 -8.65
C GLU A 46 -5.03 -18.41 -9.53
#